data_AF-A0A672RPS7-F1
#
_entry.id   AF-A0A672RPS7-F1
#
_cell.length_a   1.000
_cell.length_b   1.000
_cell.length_c   1.000
_cell.angle_alpha   90.00
_cell.angle_beta   90.00
_cell.angle_gamma   90.00
#
_symmetry.space_group_name_H-M   'P 1'
#
loop_
_entity.id
_entity.type
_entity.pdbx_description
1 polymer ?
#
loop_
_entity_poly.entity_id
_entity_poly.type
_entity_poly.pdbx_seq_one_letter_code
_entity_poly.pdbx_strand_id
1 'polypeptide(L)'
;MVFAKHLRIIGDEFRAKYLNSTDKQDQTLYNEDWTRMKNRLGSAKGAPYLGVHLRRKDFIWGHREDVPSLKGAVKKIHSLMKKHKLQQVFVATDADGEGTDTIKKTEKNFVPTMWEDLHNAAQMFTQRKKA
;
A
#
# COMPACT_ATOMS: atom_id res chain seq x y z
N MET A 1 13.60 16.35 -1.18
CA MET A 1 12.31 16.88 -0.69
C MET A 1 11.78 15.91 0.37
N VAL A 2 11.39 16.40 1.54
CA VAL A 2 10.85 15.59 2.65
C VAL A 2 9.36 15.88 2.80
N PHE A 3 8.52 14.85 2.93
CA PHE A 3 7.09 15.04 3.13
C PHE A 3 6.77 15.74 4.47
N ALA A 4 5.67 16.49 4.49
CA ALA A 4 5.18 17.14 5.71
C ALA A 4 5.02 16.13 6.85
N LYS A 5 5.44 16.52 8.07
CA LYS A 5 5.51 15.61 9.22
C LYS A 5 4.18 14.92 9.54
N HIS A 6 3.08 15.65 9.49
CA HIS A 6 1.76 15.10 9.79
C HIS A 6 1.33 14.00 8.79
N LEU A 7 1.71 14.11 7.52
CA LEU A 7 1.45 13.07 6.52
C LEU A 7 2.27 11.81 6.77
N ARG A 8 3.53 11.97 7.20
CA ARG A 8 4.39 10.84 7.59
C ARG A 8 3.81 10.09 8.78
N ILE A 9 3.36 10.82 9.81
CA ILE A 9 2.72 10.24 11.01
C ILE A 9 1.50 9.40 10.63
N ILE A 10 0.59 9.93 9.80
CA ILE A 10 -0.59 9.18 9.34
C ILE A 10 -0.18 7.92 8.57
N GLY A 11 0.85 8.01 7.72
CA GLY A 11 1.41 6.87 7.01
C GLY A 11 2.00 5.81 7.94
N ASP A 12 2.73 6.21 8.97
CA ASP A 12 3.34 5.32 9.95
C ASP A 12 2.28 4.64 10.83
N GLU A 13 1.24 5.36 11.22
CA GLU A 13 0.08 4.79 11.93
C GLU A 13 -0.64 3.74 11.08
N PHE A 14 -0.85 4.02 9.79
CA PHE A 14 -1.45 3.07 8.86
C PHE A 14 -0.58 1.81 8.71
N ARG A 15 0.73 1.99 8.50
CA ARG A 15 1.71 0.90 8.39
C ARG A 15 1.69 0.00 9.62
N ALA A 16 1.76 0.60 10.81
CA ALA A 16 1.75 -0.14 12.07
C ALA A 16 0.44 -0.92 12.24
N LYS A 17 -0.69 -0.28 11.95
CA LYS A 17 -2.02 -0.85 12.21
C LYS A 17 -2.43 -1.96 11.23
N TYR A 18 -2.13 -1.80 9.94
CA TYR A 18 -2.68 -2.67 8.89
C TYR A 18 -1.64 -3.53 8.18
N LEU A 19 -0.37 -3.12 8.20
CA LEU A 19 0.70 -3.74 7.42
C LEU A 19 1.80 -4.39 8.29
N ASN A 20 1.60 -4.41 9.61
CA ASN A 20 2.58 -4.93 10.58
C ASN A 20 3.99 -4.37 10.33
N SER A 21 4.07 -3.05 10.14
CA SER A 21 5.23 -2.35 9.60
C SER A 21 5.61 -1.18 10.50
N THR A 22 6.89 -1.10 10.87
CA THR A 22 7.48 0.02 11.61
C THR A 22 8.93 0.21 11.16
N ASP A 23 9.46 1.43 11.20
CA ASP A 23 10.83 1.69 10.72
C ASP A 23 11.91 0.86 11.42
N LYS A 24 11.69 0.53 12.70
CA LYS A 24 12.61 -0.33 13.46
C LYS A 24 12.58 -1.77 12.96
N GLN A 25 11.41 -2.34 12.69
CA GLN A 25 11.26 -3.72 12.18
C GLN A 25 11.70 -3.83 10.72
N ASP A 26 11.44 -2.79 9.94
CA ASP A 26 11.66 -2.74 8.49
C ASP A 26 13.08 -2.30 8.12
N GLN A 27 13.88 -1.88 9.12
CA GLN A 27 15.20 -1.30 8.96
C GLN A 27 15.21 -0.06 8.04
N THR A 28 14.18 0.78 8.17
CA THR A 28 13.97 2.03 7.44
C THR A 28 14.03 3.24 8.37
N LEU A 29 15.00 3.25 9.29
CA LEU A 29 15.16 4.34 10.26
C LEU A 29 15.32 5.69 9.56
N TYR A 30 14.59 6.67 10.08
CA TYR A 30 14.55 8.03 9.55
C TYR A 30 15.20 9.02 10.52
N ASN A 31 15.84 10.06 9.97
CA ASN A 31 16.33 11.21 10.72
C ASN A 31 15.64 12.49 10.21
N GLU A 32 15.14 13.33 11.11
CA GLU A 32 14.48 14.60 10.74
C GLU A 32 15.42 15.54 9.98
N ASP A 33 16.72 15.50 10.29
CA ASP A 33 17.74 16.14 9.46
C ASP A 33 18.20 15.16 8.36
N TRP A 34 17.61 15.31 7.17
CA TRP A 34 17.89 14.45 6.03
C TRP A 34 19.36 14.48 5.58
N THR A 35 20.10 15.56 5.87
CA THR A 35 21.51 15.68 5.50
C THR A 35 22.41 14.74 6.29
N ARG A 36 21.91 14.27 7.46
CA ARG A 36 22.60 13.30 8.32
C ARG A 36 22.21 11.86 8.03
N MET A 37 21.24 11.61 7.15
CA MET A 37 20.87 10.25 6.76
C MET A 37 21.97 9.65 5.86
N LYS A 38 22.63 8.61 6.37
CA LYS A 38 23.62 7.81 5.63
C LYS A 38 23.22 6.35 5.70
N ASN A 39 22.51 5.87 4.69
CA ASN A 39 22.11 4.46 4.60
C ASN A 39 22.98 3.73 3.59
N ARG A 40 23.38 2.50 3.92
CA ARG A 40 24.07 1.62 2.98
C ARG A 40 23.06 1.14 1.94
N LEU A 41 23.46 1.12 0.66
CA LEU A 41 22.59 0.60 -0.41
C LEU A 41 22.16 -0.85 -0.08
N GLY A 42 20.86 -1.11 -0.16
CA GLY A 42 20.28 -2.41 0.13
C GLY A 42 20.19 -2.79 1.61
N SER A 43 20.48 -1.87 2.55
CA SER A 43 20.35 -2.15 3.99
C SER A 43 18.91 -2.10 4.51
N ALA A 44 18.01 -1.47 3.76
CA ALA A 44 16.59 -1.45 4.09
C ALA A 44 15.97 -2.82 3.77
N LYS A 45 15.35 -3.45 4.75
CA LYS A 45 14.65 -4.71 4.58
C LYS A 45 13.26 -4.50 4.00
N GLY A 46 12.57 -3.47 4.47
CA GLY A 46 11.16 -3.23 4.18
C GLY A 46 10.24 -4.16 4.99
N ALA A 47 8.94 -3.83 4.92
CA ALA A 47 7.88 -4.51 5.64
C ALA A 47 7.38 -5.77 4.91
N PRO A 48 6.62 -6.66 5.59
CA PRO A 48 6.15 -7.92 5.03
C PRO A 48 4.93 -7.78 4.08
N TYR A 49 4.91 -6.75 3.23
CA TYR A 49 3.87 -6.54 2.22
C TYR A 49 4.43 -6.12 0.85
N LEU A 50 3.66 -6.35 -0.21
CA LEU A 50 3.97 -5.85 -1.55
C LEU A 50 3.32 -4.47 -1.74
N GLY A 51 4.13 -3.45 -2.10
CA GLY A 51 3.61 -2.15 -2.51
C GLY A 51 3.35 -2.09 -4.01
N VAL A 52 2.16 -1.65 -4.43
CA VAL A 52 1.77 -1.53 -5.83
C VAL A 52 1.14 -0.16 -6.07
N HIS A 53 1.55 0.50 -7.15
CA HIS A 53 0.88 1.70 -7.65
C HIS A 53 0.21 1.39 -8.99
N LEU A 54 -1.12 1.49 -9.05
CA LEU A 54 -1.91 1.28 -10.26
C LEU A 54 -2.47 2.62 -10.72
N ARG A 55 -1.78 3.28 -11.66
CA ARG A 55 -2.28 4.48 -12.33
C ARG A 55 -3.22 4.07 -13.46
N ARG A 56 -4.47 4.53 -13.41
CA ARG A 56 -5.56 4.09 -14.26
C ARG A 56 -6.19 5.22 -15.08
N LYS A 57 -6.55 6.36 -14.49
CA LYS A 57 -7.47 7.36 -15.10
C LYS A 57 -7.16 7.73 -16.56
N ASP A 58 -6.34 8.75 -16.75
CA ASP A 58 -5.89 9.27 -18.04
C ASP A 58 -4.99 8.26 -18.78
N PHE A 59 -4.24 7.47 -18.02
CA PHE A 59 -3.30 6.47 -18.53
C PHE A 59 -3.96 5.39 -19.41
N ILE A 60 -5.20 5.00 -19.13
CA ILE A 60 -5.92 4.03 -19.97
C ILE A 60 -6.18 4.57 -21.38
N TRP A 61 -6.30 5.89 -21.55
CA TRP A 61 -6.59 6.52 -22.84
C TRP A 61 -5.31 6.87 -23.60
N GLY A 62 -4.28 7.37 -22.91
CA GLY A 62 -3.04 7.82 -23.54
C GLY A 62 -1.97 6.72 -23.71
N HIS A 63 -2.02 5.63 -22.93
CA HIS A 63 -0.95 4.64 -22.84
C HIS A 63 -1.48 3.20 -22.74
N ARG A 64 -2.62 2.90 -23.36
CA ARG A 64 -3.36 1.64 -23.14
C ARG A 64 -2.53 0.36 -23.31
N GLU A 65 -1.54 0.37 -24.19
CA GLU A 65 -0.67 -0.77 -24.47
C GLU A 65 0.42 -0.98 -23.40
N ASP A 66 0.79 0.09 -22.68
CA ASP A 66 1.84 0.07 -21.66
C ASP A 66 1.29 -0.26 -20.25
N VAL A 67 -0.03 -0.18 -20.07
CA VAL A 67 -0.68 -0.45 -18.78
C VAL A 67 -1.36 -1.82 -18.78
N PRO A 68 -1.10 -2.69 -17.78
CA PRO A 68 -1.77 -3.98 -17.71
C PRO A 68 -3.28 -3.81 -17.50
N SER A 69 -4.06 -4.73 -18.07
CA SER A 69 -5.45 -4.90 -17.66
C SER A 69 -5.53 -5.21 -16.16
N LEU A 70 -6.68 -4.92 -15.51
CA LEU A 70 -6.86 -5.22 -14.08
C LEU A 70 -6.59 -6.69 -13.76
N LYS A 71 -7.10 -7.61 -14.59
CA LYS A 71 -6.85 -9.05 -14.46
C LYS A 71 -5.37 -9.39 -14.61
N GLY A 72 -4.68 -8.75 -15.56
CA GLY A 72 -3.24 -8.90 -15.76
C GLY A 72 -2.43 -8.41 -14.55
N ALA A 73 -2.79 -7.24 -14.02
CA ALA A 73 -2.19 -6.66 -12.82
C ALA A 73 -2.35 -7.57 -11.62
N VAL A 74 -3.57 -8.05 -11.33
CA VAL A 74 -3.83 -8.99 -10.22
C VAL A 74 -3.04 -10.29 -10.39
N LYS A 75 -3.02 -10.87 -11.59
CA LYS A 75 -2.20 -12.08 -11.87
C LYS A 75 -0.72 -11.83 -11.58
N LYS A 76 -0.20 -10.65 -11.94
CA LYS A 76 1.19 -10.27 -11.67
C LYS A 76 1.45 -10.08 -10.18
N ILE A 77 0.53 -9.43 -9.45
CA ILE A 77 0.57 -9.24 -8.00
C ILE A 77 0.69 -10.59 -7.29
N HIS A 78 -0.20 -11.55 -7.58
CA HIS A 78 -0.17 -12.88 -6.97
C HIS A 78 1.16 -13.61 -7.26
N SER A 79 1.66 -13.51 -8.50
CA SER A 79 2.95 -14.10 -8.88
C SER A 79 4.11 -13.52 -8.06
N LEU A 80 4.14 -12.20 -7.85
CA LEU A 80 5.16 -11.53 -7.04
C LEU A 80 5.03 -11.88 -5.57
N MET A 81 3.81 -11.87 -5.01
CA MET A 81 3.56 -12.26 -3.63
C MET A 81 4.04 -13.69 -3.36
N LYS A 82 3.71 -14.65 -4.23
CA LYS A 82 4.21 -16.03 -4.12
C LYS A 82 5.74 -16.11 -4.20
N LYS A 83 6.35 -15.41 -5.16
CA LYS A 83 7.82 -15.39 -5.33
C LYS A 83 8.54 -14.85 -4.10
N HIS A 84 8.01 -13.80 -3.49
CA HIS A 84 8.62 -13.12 -2.35
C HIS A 84 8.09 -13.59 -0.99
N LYS A 85 7.21 -14.60 -0.97
CA LYS A 85 6.57 -15.15 0.23
C LYS A 85 5.84 -14.08 1.06
N LEU A 86 5.20 -13.15 0.37
CA LEU A 86 4.42 -12.07 0.97
C LEU A 86 2.95 -12.46 1.05
N GLN A 87 2.29 -12.13 2.16
CA GLN A 87 0.88 -12.42 2.39
C GLN A 87 -0.02 -11.21 2.22
N GLN A 88 0.53 -9.99 2.32
CA GLN A 88 -0.23 -8.74 2.21
C GLN A 88 0.19 -7.93 0.98
N VAL A 89 -0.74 -7.18 0.43
CA VAL A 89 -0.49 -6.20 -0.64
C VAL A 89 -1.18 -4.87 -0.31
N PHE A 90 -0.40 -3.79 -0.45
CA PHE A 90 -0.87 -2.42 -0.38
C PHE A 90 -0.96 -1.86 -1.81
N VAL A 91 -2.11 -1.34 -2.19
CA VAL A 91 -2.33 -0.82 -3.53
C VAL A 91 -2.74 0.65 -3.46
N ALA A 92 -1.88 1.52 -3.95
CA ALA A 92 -2.23 2.91 -4.25
C ALA A 92 -2.80 2.96 -5.68
N THR A 93 -4.03 3.43 -5.84
CA THR A 93 -4.68 3.50 -7.16
C THR A 93 -5.56 4.74 -7.25
N ASP A 94 -5.68 5.28 -8.45
CA ASP A 94 -6.65 6.31 -8.79
C ASP A 94 -7.83 5.74 -9.61
N ALA A 95 -7.99 4.41 -9.63
CA ALA A 95 -9.17 3.77 -10.19
C ALA A 95 -10.46 4.28 -9.54
N ASP A 96 -11.53 4.25 -10.32
CA ASP A 96 -12.90 4.46 -9.89
C ASP A 96 -13.42 3.31 -9.01
N GLY A 97 -14.57 3.53 -8.36
CA GLY A 97 -15.21 2.59 -7.44
C GLY A 97 -15.30 1.16 -7.98
N GLU A 98 -15.79 1.00 -9.21
CA GLU A 98 -15.89 -0.31 -9.88
C GLU A 98 -14.51 -0.98 -10.07
N GLY A 99 -13.49 -0.20 -10.44
CA GLY A 99 -12.12 -0.67 -10.59
C GLY A 99 -11.52 -1.15 -9.26
N THR A 100 -11.72 -0.38 -8.18
CA THR A 100 -11.32 -0.78 -6.82
C THR A 100 -12.06 -2.03 -6.34
N ASP A 101 -13.36 -2.13 -6.57
CA ASP A 101 -14.16 -3.29 -6.15
C ASP A 101 -13.74 -4.56 -6.88
N THR A 102 -13.37 -4.44 -8.15
CA THR A 102 -12.84 -5.56 -8.94
C THR A 102 -11.53 -6.06 -8.35
N ILE A 103 -10.64 -5.16 -7.91
CA ILE A 103 -9.39 -5.54 -7.24
C ILE A 103 -9.67 -6.21 -5.90
N LYS A 104 -10.53 -5.60 -5.06
CA LYS A 104 -10.93 -6.15 -3.74
C LYS A 104 -11.56 -7.53 -3.84
N LYS A 105 -12.45 -7.75 -4.80
CA LYS A 105 -13.11 -9.06 -5.02
C LYS A 105 -12.11 -10.15 -5.40
N THR A 106 -11.04 -9.78 -6.10
CA THR A 106 -10.09 -10.75 -6.65
C THR A 106 -8.92 -11.02 -5.69
N GLU A 107 -8.59 -10.08 -4.80
CA GLU A 107 -7.49 -10.20 -3.82
C GLU A 107 -8.00 -10.05 -2.39
N LYS A 108 -8.10 -11.17 -1.66
CA LYS A 108 -8.64 -11.20 -0.29
C LYS A 108 -7.67 -10.61 0.74
N ASN A 109 -6.37 -10.54 0.45
CA ASN A 109 -5.36 -9.94 1.31
C ASN A 109 -5.09 -8.47 0.97
N PHE A 110 -5.99 -7.86 0.21
CA PHE A 110 -5.93 -6.46 -0.17
C PHE A 110 -6.22 -5.57 1.04
N VAL A 111 -5.31 -4.64 1.32
CA VAL A 111 -5.56 -3.55 2.26
C VAL A 111 -5.86 -2.29 1.43
N PRO A 112 -7.13 -1.85 1.37
CA PRO A 112 -7.51 -0.66 0.62
C PRO A 112 -6.93 0.61 1.22
N THR A 113 -6.73 1.63 0.37
CA THR A 113 -6.20 2.94 0.79
C THR A 113 -7.15 4.10 0.49
N MET A 114 -8.37 3.83 0.00
CA MET A 114 -9.33 4.91 -0.18
C MET A 114 -9.76 5.43 1.18
N TRP A 115 -9.91 6.76 1.31
CA TRP A 115 -10.35 7.41 2.55
C TRP A 115 -11.66 6.81 3.08
N GLU A 116 -12.56 6.45 2.19
CA GLU A 116 -13.84 5.78 2.50
C GLU A 116 -13.63 4.40 3.12
N ASP A 117 -12.66 3.62 2.63
CA ASP A 117 -12.34 2.31 3.17
C ASP A 117 -11.65 2.39 4.54
N LEU A 118 -10.80 3.41 4.73
CA LEU A 118 -10.21 3.73 6.02
C LEU A 118 -11.27 4.13 7.06
N HIS A 119 -12.25 4.94 6.63
CA HIS A 119 -13.38 5.34 7.46
C HIS A 119 -14.26 4.13 7.83
N ASN A 120 -14.61 3.29 6.85
CA ASN A 120 -15.42 2.09 7.07
C ASN A 120 -14.70 1.04 7.92
N ALA A 121 -13.40 0.83 7.71
CA ALA A 121 -12.56 -0.02 8.55
C ALA A 121 -12.34 0.55 9.95
N ALA A 122 -12.52 1.84 10.18
CA ALA A 122 -12.57 2.39 11.54
C ALA A 122 -13.93 2.13 12.20
N GLN A 123 -15.04 2.25 11.46
CA GLN A 123 -16.40 2.07 11.98
C GLN A 123 -16.74 0.61 12.32
N MET A 124 -16.43 -0.37 11.45
CA MET A 124 -16.76 -1.79 11.67
C MET A 124 -16.15 -2.37 12.96
N PHE A 125 -15.00 -1.87 13.40
CA PHE A 125 -14.31 -2.37 14.59
C PHE A 125 -14.76 -1.68 15.88
N THR A 126 -15.29 -0.45 15.78
CA THR A 126 -15.91 0.24 16.93
C THR A 126 -17.17 -0.50 17.37
N GLN A 127 -17.88 -1.15 16.44
CA GLN A 127 -19.04 -1.98 16.74
C GLN A 127 -18.66 -3.36 17.34
N ARG A 128 -17.52 -3.94 16.95
CA ARG A 128 -17.03 -5.20 17.54
C ARG A 128 -16.48 -5.11 18.97
N LYS A 129 -16.17 -3.91 19.47
CA LYS A 129 -15.81 -3.69 20.88
C LYS A 129 -17.00 -3.41 21.79
N LYS A 130 -18.22 -3.35 21.25
CA LYS A 130 -19.48 -3.12 21.98
C LYS A 130 -20.38 -4.36 22.05
N ALA A 131 -19.90 -5.52 21.59
CA ALA A 131 -20.58 -6.81 21.67
C ALA A 131 -19.84 -7.75 22.61
#